data_AF-A0A955V784-F1
#
_entry.id   AF-A0A955V784-F1
#
_cell.length_a   1.000
_cell.length_b   1.000
_cell.length_c   1.000
_cell.angle_alpha   90.00
_cell.angle_beta   90.00
_cell.angle_gamma   90.00
#
_symmetry.space_group_name_H-M   'P 1'
#
loop_
_entity.id
_entity.type
_entity.pdbx_description
1 polymer ?
#
loop_
_entity_poly.entity_id
_entity_poly.type
_entity_poly.pdbx_seq_one_letter_code
_entity_poly.pdbx_strand_id
1 'polypeptide(L)'
;RVGLAVGWVVLAGLVLLPQRLLPEERNPLSRALERAYDPAFAFVMRHRAGVLVAALAAMLLTIFPFSRLGGEFMPPLEEGDLLYMPTTDPGISMSKARELLQQTDRLIKSFPEVVHVLGKAGRAETATDPAPPSMLETTITLERDKSRWR
;
A
#
# COMPACT_ATOMS: atom_id res chain seq x y z
N ARG A 1 -2.69 10.54 28.78
CA ARG A 1 -1.77 10.71 29.95
C ARG A 1 -1.96 9.61 30.98
N VAL A 2 -3.20 9.31 31.41
CA VAL A 2 -3.50 8.23 32.39
C VAL A 2 -3.10 6.83 31.88
N GLY A 3 -3.39 6.49 30.61
CA GLY A 3 -3.01 5.18 30.05
C GLY A 3 -1.49 4.93 30.01
N LEU A 4 -0.69 5.98 29.78
CA LEU A 4 0.77 5.88 29.84
C LEU A 4 1.26 5.62 31.26
N ALA A 5 0.69 6.30 32.26
CA ALA A 5 1.04 6.09 33.66
C ALA A 5 0.70 4.66 34.13
N VAL A 6 -0.47 4.14 33.74
CA VAL A 6 -0.86 2.75 34.04
C VAL A 6 0.08 1.75 33.35
N GLY A 7 0.44 1.98 32.09
CA GLY A 7 1.40 1.15 31.37
C GLY A 7 2.77 1.09 32.06
N TRP A 8 3.28 2.24 32.53
CA TRP A 8 4.54 2.30 33.28
C TRP A 8 4.49 1.59 34.62
N VAL A 9 3.36 1.66 35.33
CA VAL A 9 3.17 0.93 36.60
C VAL A 9 3.12 -0.58 36.38
N VAL A 10 2.44 -1.05 35.33
CA VAL A 10 2.40 -2.48 34.96
C VAL A 10 3.78 -2.97 34.54
N LEU A 11 4.50 -2.21 33.71
CA LEU A 11 5.86 -2.55 33.27
C LEU A 11 6.84 -2.58 34.45
N ALA A 12 6.81 -1.58 35.32
CA ALA A 12 7.61 -1.53 36.53
C ALA A 12 7.28 -2.71 37.46
N GLY A 13 6.00 -3.06 37.61
CA GLY A 13 5.57 -4.24 38.35
C GLY A 13 6.10 -5.54 37.74
N LEU A 14 6.08 -5.67 36.40
CA LEU A 14 6.59 -6.85 35.72
C LEU A 14 8.12 -7.01 35.87
N VAL A 15 8.86 -5.91 35.80
CA VAL A 15 10.33 -5.90 35.84
C VAL A 15 10.88 -5.97 37.27
N LEU A 16 10.24 -5.29 38.23
CA LEU A 16 10.72 -5.17 39.61
C LEU A 16 10.22 -6.29 40.52
N LEU A 17 9.08 -6.92 40.21
CA LEU A 17 8.63 -8.09 40.96
C LEU A 17 9.36 -9.34 40.47
N PRO A 18 9.82 -10.23 41.37
CA PRO A 18 10.45 -11.48 40.99
C PRO A 18 9.43 -12.35 40.23
N GLN A 19 9.56 -12.37 38.90
CA GLN A 19 8.76 -13.23 38.04
C GLN A 19 9.09 -14.68 38.39
N ARG A 20 8.11 -15.41 38.91
CA ARG A 20 8.21 -16.87 39.03
C ARG A 20 8.10 -17.44 37.63
N LEU A 21 9.21 -17.48 36.90
CA LEU A 21 9.32 -18.25 35.66
C LEU A 21 9.02 -19.70 36.02
N LEU A 22 7.82 -20.15 35.67
CA LEU A 22 7.45 -21.56 35.79
C LEU A 22 8.43 -22.33 34.90
N PRO A 23 9.09 -23.38 35.43
CA PRO A 23 9.90 -24.26 34.62
C PRO A 23 9.11 -24.71 33.38
N GLU A 24 9.77 -24.76 32.22
CA GLU A 24 9.16 -25.06 30.92
C GLU A 24 8.29 -26.33 30.97
N GLU A 25 8.77 -27.34 31.69
CA GLU A 25 8.10 -28.61 31.98
C GLU A 25 6.76 -28.47 32.73
N ARG A 26 6.56 -27.40 33.51
CA ARG A 26 5.31 -27.16 34.24
C ARG A 26 4.29 -26.37 33.42
N ASN A 27 4.71 -25.66 32.38
CA ASN A 27 3.82 -24.86 31.54
C ASN A 27 3.00 -25.76 30.60
N PRO A 28 1.65 -25.78 30.69
CA PRO A 28 0.81 -26.60 29.83
C PRO A 28 0.92 -26.23 28.35
N LEU A 29 1.20 -24.95 28.03
CA LEU A 29 1.42 -24.51 26.65
C LEU A 29 2.73 -25.07 26.10
N SER A 30 3.82 -25.03 26.89
CA SER A 30 5.11 -25.59 26.48
C SER A 30 4.99 -27.09 26.21
N ARG A 31 4.39 -27.84 27.13
CA ARG A 31 4.15 -29.28 26.94
C ARG A 31 3.31 -29.62 25.72
N ALA A 32 2.34 -28.77 25.35
CA ALA A 32 1.56 -28.97 24.14
C ALA A 32 2.40 -28.71 22.87
N LEU A 33 3.24 -27.67 22.88
CA LEU A 33 4.14 -27.33 21.78
C LEU A 33 5.24 -28.39 21.61
N GLU A 34 5.86 -28.85 22.70
CA GLU A 34 6.87 -29.93 22.70
C GLU A 34 6.30 -31.22 22.11
N ARG A 35 5.11 -31.66 22.57
CA ARG A 35 4.45 -32.86 22.02
C ARG A 35 4.14 -32.76 20.53
N ALA A 36 3.89 -31.56 20.02
CA ALA A 36 3.67 -31.34 18.60
C ALA A 36 4.99 -31.26 17.81
N TYR A 37 6.03 -30.70 18.42
CA TYR A 37 7.35 -30.51 17.81
C TYR A 37 8.17 -31.81 17.75
N ASP A 38 8.24 -32.56 18.85
CA ASP A 38 9.03 -33.79 18.98
C ASP A 38 8.83 -34.81 17.84
N PRO A 39 7.59 -35.14 17.40
CA PRO A 39 7.40 -36.06 16.28
C PRO A 39 7.92 -35.49 14.96
N ALA A 40 7.78 -34.17 14.73
CA ALA A 40 8.29 -33.51 13.54
C ALA A 40 9.83 -33.49 13.54
N PHE A 41 10.44 -33.19 14.69
CA PHE A 41 11.89 -33.23 14.86
C PHE A 41 12.47 -34.63 14.61
N ALA A 42 11.87 -35.65 15.23
CA ALA A 42 12.28 -37.04 15.03
C ALA A 42 12.17 -37.46 13.55
N PHE A 43 11.10 -37.03 12.87
CA PHE A 43 10.93 -37.27 11.43
C PHE A 43 12.04 -36.63 10.59
N VAL A 44 12.37 -35.36 10.87
CA VAL A 44 13.42 -34.61 10.15
C VAL A 44 14.79 -35.24 10.37
N MET A 45 15.13 -35.60 11.61
CA MET A 45 16.40 -36.25 11.93
C MET A 45 16.55 -37.61 11.24
N ARG A 46 15.46 -38.39 11.15
CA ARG A 46 15.46 -39.68 10.45
C ARG A 46 15.62 -39.55 8.94
N HIS A 47 15.06 -38.51 8.32
CA HIS A 47 15.09 -38.29 6.86
C HIS A 47 15.92 -37.06 6.45
N ARG A 48 17.02 -36.78 7.17
CA ARG A 48 17.86 -35.59 7.00
C ARG A 48 18.16 -35.22 5.53
N ALA A 49 18.54 -36.21 4.72
CA ALA A 49 18.87 -35.99 3.31
C ALA A 49 17.63 -35.64 2.47
N GLY A 50 16.50 -36.31 2.71
CA GLY A 50 15.24 -36.02 2.03
C GLY A 50 14.70 -34.62 2.37
N VAL A 51 14.84 -34.21 3.62
CA VAL A 51 14.46 -32.84 4.05
C VAL A 51 15.36 -31.79 3.40
N LEU A 52 16.67 -32.02 3.31
CA LEU A 52 17.58 -31.11 2.62
C LEU A 52 17.26 -30.98 1.13
N VAL A 53 16.97 -32.09 0.44
CA VAL A 53 16.56 -32.09 -0.96
C VAL A 53 15.23 -31.36 -1.14
N ALA A 54 14.24 -31.60 -0.26
CA ALA A 54 12.96 -30.92 -0.31
C ALA A 54 13.10 -29.41 -0.08
N ALA A 55 13.97 -28.98 0.85
CA ALA A 55 14.25 -27.58 1.09
C ALA A 55 14.91 -26.90 -0.12
N LEU A 56 15.86 -27.59 -0.77
CA LEU A 56 16.49 -27.10 -1.99
C LEU A 56 15.47 -27.01 -3.14
N ALA A 57 14.62 -28.01 -3.30
CA ALA A 57 13.55 -28.01 -4.29
C ALA A 57 12.56 -26.87 -4.06
N ALA A 58 12.16 -26.61 -2.81
CA ALA A 58 11.30 -25.49 -2.46
C ALA A 58 11.94 -24.14 -2.82
N MET A 59 13.23 -23.95 -2.55
CA MET A 59 13.99 -22.75 -2.92
C MET A 59 14.08 -22.57 -4.44
N LEU A 60 14.30 -23.65 -5.20
CA LEU A 60 14.29 -23.57 -6.66
C LEU A 60 12.90 -23.25 -7.21
N LEU A 61 11.85 -23.78 -6.57
CA LEU A 61 10.46 -23.48 -6.91
C LEU A 61 10.10 -22.00 -6.74
N THR A 62 10.74 -21.27 -5.82
CA THR A 62 10.49 -19.82 -5.66
C THR A 62 11.03 -18.97 -6.81
N ILE A 63 11.94 -19.51 -7.65
CA ILE A 63 12.45 -18.80 -8.82
C ILE A 63 11.34 -18.55 -9.85
N PHE A 64 10.39 -19.48 -9.97
CA PHE A 64 9.29 -19.39 -10.92
C PHE A 64 8.29 -18.24 -10.66
N PRO A 65 7.72 -18.06 -9.44
CA PRO A 65 6.90 -16.88 -9.17
C PRO A 65 7.73 -15.61 -9.19
N PHE A 66 8.98 -15.64 -8.73
CA PHE A 66 9.86 -14.47 -8.75
C PHE A 66 10.10 -13.93 -10.16
N SER A 67 10.29 -14.80 -11.16
CA SER A 67 10.47 -14.37 -12.55
C SER A 67 9.22 -13.79 -13.20
N ARG A 68 8.05 -13.95 -12.56
CA ARG A 68 6.77 -13.37 -13.00
C ARG A 68 6.41 -12.08 -12.27
N LEU A 69 7.16 -11.71 -11.23
CA LEU A 69 6.93 -10.45 -10.52
C LEU A 69 7.47 -9.29 -11.35
N GLY A 70 6.64 -8.26 -11.53
CA GLY A 70 7.09 -6.97 -12.03
C GLY A 70 7.79 -6.15 -10.94
N GLY A 71 8.46 -5.07 -11.35
CA GLY A 71 9.00 -4.08 -10.45
C GLY A 71 8.24 -2.76 -10.61
N GLU A 72 7.79 -2.19 -9.50
CA GLU A 72 7.26 -0.83 -9.42
C GLU A 72 8.14 -0.04 -8.45
N PHE A 73 8.32 1.26 -8.69
CA PHE A 73 9.12 2.12 -7.79
C PHE A 73 8.45 2.27 -6.41
N MET A 74 7.13 2.43 -6.41
CA MET A 74 6.28 2.54 -5.23
C MET A 74 4.88 2.06 -5.58
N PRO A 75 4.12 1.49 -4.63
CA PRO A 75 2.73 1.12 -4.87
C PRO A 75 1.90 2.36 -5.19
N PRO A 76 0.88 2.26 -6.07
CA PRO A 76 0.00 3.37 -6.37
C PRO A 76 -0.72 3.82 -5.10
N LEU A 77 -0.61 5.11 -4.80
CA LEU A 77 -1.29 5.75 -3.66
C LEU A 77 -2.65 6.26 -4.11
N GLU A 78 -3.67 5.96 -3.31
CA GLU A 78 -5.04 6.39 -3.55
C GLU A 78 -5.27 7.72 -2.83
N GLU A 79 -5.03 8.83 -3.53
CA GLU A 79 -5.10 10.19 -2.98
C GLU A 79 -6.54 10.72 -2.87
N GLY A 80 -7.47 10.09 -3.60
CA GLY A 80 -8.90 10.48 -3.66
C GLY A 80 -9.19 11.58 -4.68
N ASP A 81 -8.17 12.08 -5.35
CA ASP A 81 -8.23 12.94 -6.52
C ASP A 81 -7.33 12.39 -7.64
N LEU A 82 -7.59 12.85 -8.87
CA LEU A 82 -6.87 12.46 -10.07
C LEU A 82 -6.54 13.70 -10.88
N LEU A 83 -5.30 13.77 -11.35
CA LEU A 83 -4.85 14.84 -12.22
C LEU A 83 -4.86 14.38 -13.68
N TYR A 84 -5.67 15.03 -14.50
CA TYR A 84 -5.76 14.76 -15.94
C TYR A 84 -4.97 15.81 -16.73
N MET A 85 -3.89 15.40 -17.39
CA MET A 85 -2.94 16.29 -18.07
C MET A 85 -2.74 15.95 -19.55
N PRO A 86 -3.71 16.22 -20.44
CA PRO A 86 -3.52 15.99 -21.87
C PRO A 86 -2.67 17.11 -22.49
N THR A 87 -1.91 16.74 -23.52
CA THR A 87 -1.21 17.70 -24.39
C THR A 87 -1.96 17.84 -25.72
N THR A 88 -2.10 19.07 -26.20
CA THR A 88 -2.77 19.41 -27.46
C THR A 88 -1.76 19.90 -28.51
N ASP A 89 -2.26 20.32 -29.68
CA ASP A 89 -1.44 20.97 -30.71
C ASP A 89 -0.66 22.16 -30.13
N PRO A 90 0.68 22.25 -30.34
CA PRO A 90 1.50 23.38 -29.90
C PRO A 90 1.02 24.75 -30.41
N GLY A 91 0.34 24.81 -31.56
CA GLY A 91 -0.16 26.03 -32.18
C GLY A 91 -1.58 26.44 -31.76
N ILE A 92 -2.15 25.81 -30.73
CA ILE A 92 -3.53 26.07 -30.32
C ILE A 92 -3.72 27.52 -29.84
N SER A 93 -4.82 28.15 -30.24
CA SER A 93 -5.20 29.46 -29.70
C SER A 93 -5.72 29.34 -28.27
N MET A 94 -5.52 30.38 -27.45
CA MET A 94 -6.06 30.43 -26.08
C MET A 94 -7.58 30.23 -26.04
N SER A 95 -8.30 30.77 -27.04
CA SER A 95 -9.75 30.59 -27.14
C SER A 95 -10.13 29.14 -27.38
N LYS A 96 -9.41 28.44 -28.26
CA LYS A 96 -9.67 27.02 -28.55
C LYS A 96 -9.27 26.12 -27.39
N ALA A 97 -8.13 26.40 -26.74
CA ALA A 97 -7.73 25.69 -25.52
C ALA A 97 -8.79 25.79 -24.42
N ARG A 98 -9.38 26.98 -24.22
CA ARG A 98 -10.48 27.20 -23.27
C ARG A 98 -11.76 26.46 -23.67
N GLU A 99 -12.08 26.38 -24.96
CA GLU A 99 -13.23 25.62 -25.46
C GLU A 99 -13.04 24.12 -25.19
N LEU A 100 -11.87 23.58 -25.53
CA LEU A 100 -11.52 22.18 -25.27
C LEU A 100 -11.55 21.86 -23.78
N LEU A 101 -10.97 22.72 -22.94
CA LEU A 101 -11.00 22.54 -21.50
C LEU A 101 -12.44 22.44 -20.97
N GLN A 102 -13.33 23.35 -21.38
CA GLN A 102 -14.74 23.30 -20.95
C GLN A 102 -15.48 22.06 -21.46
N GLN A 103 -15.17 21.61 -22.68
CA GLN A 103 -15.76 20.40 -23.24
C GLN A 103 -15.32 19.17 -22.43
N THR A 104 -14.02 19.04 -22.18
CA THR A 104 -13.46 17.94 -21.40
C THR A 104 -13.94 17.96 -19.96
N ASP A 105 -13.98 19.13 -19.30
CA ASP A 105 -14.48 19.26 -17.93
C ASP A 105 -15.95 18.80 -17.79
N ARG A 106 -16.80 19.14 -18.76
CA ARG A 106 -18.20 18.68 -18.80
C ARG A 106 -18.31 17.18 -18.98
N LEU A 107 -17.47 16.59 -19.84
CA LEU A 107 -17.44 15.15 -20.07
C LEU A 107 -16.96 14.42 -18.80
N ILE A 108 -15.89 14.90 -18.17
CA ILE A 108 -15.38 14.33 -16.91
C ILE A 108 -16.44 14.46 -15.80
N LYS A 109 -17.11 15.60 -15.70
CA LYS A 109 -18.14 15.80 -14.69
C LYS A 109 -19.40 14.94 -14.88
N SER A 110 -19.57 14.32 -16.06
CA SER A 110 -20.70 13.42 -16.33
C SER A 110 -20.57 12.07 -15.61
N PHE A 111 -19.36 11.68 -15.17
CA PHE A 111 -19.14 10.48 -14.40
C PHE A 111 -19.65 10.65 -12.96
N PRO A 112 -20.46 9.70 -12.42
CA PRO A 112 -21.05 9.83 -11.09
C PRO A 112 -20.01 9.78 -9.96
N GLU A 113 -18.83 9.21 -10.19
CA GLU A 113 -17.72 9.14 -9.23
C GLU A 113 -17.06 10.50 -9.02
N VAL A 114 -17.29 11.47 -9.91
CA VAL A 114 -16.60 12.77 -9.92
C VAL A 114 -17.42 13.82 -9.16
N VAL A 115 -16.86 14.32 -8.06
CA VAL A 115 -17.47 15.36 -7.22
C VAL A 115 -17.16 16.76 -7.74
N HIS A 116 -15.90 17.04 -8.09
CA HIS A 116 -15.49 18.34 -8.63
C HIS A 116 -14.47 18.18 -9.75
N VAL A 117 -14.50 19.14 -10.68
CA VAL A 117 -13.56 19.24 -11.80
C VAL A 117 -13.06 20.68 -11.86
N LEU A 118 -11.75 20.87 -11.81
CA LEU A 118 -11.10 22.17 -11.91
C LEU A 118 -10.07 22.13 -13.04
N GLY A 119 -10.49 22.59 -14.22
CA GLY A 119 -9.62 22.75 -15.37
C GLY A 119 -8.74 24.01 -15.31
N LYS A 120 -7.48 23.87 -15.69
CA LYS A 120 -6.49 24.94 -15.91
C LYS A 120 -5.89 24.75 -17.31
N ALA A 121 -5.91 25.81 -18.13
CA ALA A 121 -5.23 25.82 -19.42
C ALA A 121 -3.97 26.69 -19.33
N GLY A 122 -2.81 26.12 -19.64
CA GLY A 122 -1.52 26.81 -19.46
C GLY A 122 -1.16 27.01 -18.00
N ARG A 123 -0.38 28.06 -17.73
CA ARG A 123 0.21 28.32 -16.41
C ARG A 123 -0.67 29.11 -15.45
N ALA A 124 -0.47 28.90 -14.16
CA ALA A 124 -0.83 29.84 -13.11
C ALA A 124 0.16 31.04 -13.07
N GLU A 125 -0.25 32.15 -12.45
CA GLU A 125 0.59 33.35 -12.24
C GLU A 125 1.65 33.13 -11.15
N THR A 126 2.52 32.14 -11.34
CA THR A 126 3.61 31.79 -10.43
C THR A 126 4.80 31.27 -11.23
N ALA A 127 6.02 31.53 -10.73
CA ALA A 127 7.25 31.03 -11.34
C ALA A 127 7.39 29.50 -11.25
N THR A 128 6.58 28.83 -10.42
CA THR A 128 6.62 27.37 -10.22
C THR A 128 5.91 26.59 -11.32
N ASP A 129 5.18 27.26 -12.22
CA ASP A 129 4.36 26.62 -13.24
C ASP A 129 4.74 27.10 -14.66
N PRO A 130 5.57 26.35 -15.39
CA PRO A 130 5.97 26.68 -16.75
C PRO A 130 5.01 26.12 -17.83
N ALA A 131 3.78 25.74 -17.50
CA ALA A 131 2.87 25.08 -18.44
C ALA A 131 2.53 25.94 -19.69
N PRO A 132 2.76 25.43 -20.91
CA PRO A 132 2.38 26.13 -22.14
C PRO A 132 0.85 26.09 -22.35
N PRO A 133 0.28 27.01 -23.14
CA PRO A 133 -1.14 26.99 -23.52
C PRO A 133 -1.66 25.67 -24.10
N SER A 134 -0.78 24.86 -24.70
CA SER A 134 -1.10 23.55 -25.27
C SER A 134 -1.22 22.43 -24.22
N MET A 135 -0.87 22.71 -22.96
CA MET A 135 -1.02 21.75 -21.86
C MET A 135 -2.24 22.15 -21.03
N LEU A 136 -3.17 21.20 -20.91
CA LEU A 136 -4.31 21.33 -20.01
C LEU A 136 -4.00 20.52 -18.76
N GLU A 137 -4.40 21.02 -17.60
CA GLU A 137 -4.30 20.32 -16.33
C GLU A 137 -5.66 20.41 -15.65
N THR A 138 -6.26 19.27 -15.38
CA THR A 138 -7.58 19.22 -14.76
C THR A 138 -7.48 18.43 -13.46
N THR A 139 -7.72 19.10 -12.34
CA THR A 139 -7.81 18.43 -11.03
C THR A 139 -9.22 17.87 -10.86
N ILE A 140 -9.32 16.56 -10.69
CA ILE A 140 -10.59 15.82 -10.58
C ILE A 140 -10.70 15.28 -9.16
N THR A 141 -11.67 15.74 -8.40
CA THR A 141 -11.95 15.21 -7.07
C THR A 141 -12.96 14.08 -7.17
N LEU A 142 -12.59 12.89 -6.71
CA LEU A 142 -13.45 11.71 -6.71
C LEU A 142 -14.22 11.58 -5.37
N GLU A 143 -15.32 10.84 -5.40
CA GLU A 143 -16.05 10.48 -4.20
C GLU A 143 -15.19 9.57 -3.32
N ARG A 144 -15.00 9.95 -2.04
CA ARG A 144 -14.12 9.18 -1.13
C ARG A 144 -14.76 7.86 -0.69
N ASP A 145 -16.09 7.83 -0.68
CA ASP A 145 -16.85 6.63 -0.38
C ASP A 145 -16.99 5.76 -1.63
N LYS A 146 -16.10 4.75 -1.76
CA LYS A 146 -16.13 3.79 -2.87
C LYS A 146 -17.44 2.98 -2.96
N SER A 147 -18.29 2.95 -1.93
CA SER A 147 -19.61 2.30 -2.01
C SER A 147 -20.61 3.04 -2.90
N ARG A 148 -20.33 4.30 -3.21
CA ARG A 148 -21.14 5.14 -4.11
C ARG A 148 -20.68 5.07 -5.56
N TRP A 149 -19.59 4.35 -5.82
CA TRP A 149 -19.09 4.11 -7.17
C TRP A 149 -19.91 2.96 -7.79
N ARG A 150 -20.15 3.00 -9.10
CA ARG A 150 -20.99 2.00 -9.79
C ARG A 150 -20.25 0.71 -10.09
#